data_AF-A0A951BEX1-F1
#
_entry.id   AF-A0A951BEX1-F1
#
_cell.length_a   1.000
_cell.length_b   1.000
_cell.length_c   1.000
_cell.angle_alpha   90.00
_cell.angle_beta   90.00
_cell.angle_gamma   90.00
#
_symmetry.space_group_name_H-M   'P 1'
#
loop_
_entity.id
_entity.type
_entity.pdbx_description
1 polymer ?
#
loop_
_entity_poly.entity_id
_entity_poly.type
_entity_poly.pdbx_seq_one_letter_code
_entity_poly.pdbx_strand_id
1 'polypeptide(L)'
;MAAGMVGGTILFAGTARAMPPALTLSQFLDICASSTVAQAAAKGDGLRWRRVSDAQLEDWRSRFVAYNGGSVEALGWQRGEKEGDGLLSFWTARGKNAHRACAYSVRNPGRLLDALIAHFGPPKSLER
;
A
#
# COMPACT_ATOMS: atom_id res chain seq x y z
N MET A 1 -24.76 12.31 58.59
CA MET A 1 -25.45 11.75 57.42
C MET A 1 -24.65 12.14 56.18
N ALA A 2 -24.43 11.17 55.28
CA ALA A 2 -23.74 11.23 53.99
C ALA A 2 -24.09 12.49 53.14
N ALA A 3 -23.28 12.95 52.18
CA ALA A 3 -22.65 12.15 51.14
C ALA A 3 -21.44 12.87 50.49
N GLY A 4 -20.41 12.08 50.19
CA GLY A 4 -19.31 12.49 49.32
C GLY A 4 -19.71 12.42 47.86
N MET A 5 -19.32 13.43 47.08
CA MET A 5 -19.48 13.46 45.63
C MET A 5 -18.08 13.40 45.01
N VAL A 6 -17.63 12.18 44.70
CA VAL A 6 -16.41 11.97 43.92
C VAL A 6 -16.81 11.99 42.44
N GLY A 7 -16.64 13.14 41.79
CA GLY A 7 -16.80 13.28 40.35
C GLY A 7 -15.62 12.63 39.63
N GLY A 8 -15.83 11.43 39.07
CA GLY A 8 -14.84 10.75 38.23
C GLY A 8 -14.90 11.24 36.79
N THR A 9 -13.86 11.93 36.34
CA THR A 9 -13.68 12.30 34.92
C THR A 9 -13.36 11.04 34.11
N ILE A 10 -14.29 10.58 33.29
CA ILE A 10 -14.04 9.50 32.32
C ILE A 10 -13.21 10.09 31.17
N LEU A 11 -11.90 9.83 31.19
CA LEU A 11 -11.02 10.11 30.06
C LEU A 11 -11.32 9.09 28.96
N PHE A 12 -12.02 9.51 27.89
CA PHE A 12 -12.09 8.75 26.65
C PHE A 12 -10.70 8.72 26.01
N ALA A 13 -9.86 7.77 26.41
CA ALA A 13 -8.62 7.46 25.73
C ALA A 13 -8.96 6.84 24.38
N GLY A 14 -9.16 7.68 23.35
CA GLY A 14 -9.17 7.23 21.98
C GLY A 14 -7.87 6.49 21.70
N THR A 15 -7.94 5.20 21.41
CA THR A 15 -6.76 4.40 21.12
C THR A 15 -6.13 4.92 19.82
N ALA A 16 -5.08 5.73 19.93
CA ALA A 16 -4.27 6.08 18.79
C ALA A 16 -3.63 4.79 18.25
N ARG A 17 -4.20 4.24 17.19
CA ARG A 17 -3.63 3.06 16.54
C ARG A 17 -2.34 3.50 15.87
N ALA A 18 -1.21 2.98 16.36
CA ALA A 18 0.09 3.24 15.75
C ALA A 18 0.04 2.85 14.26
N MET A 19 0.49 3.76 13.39
CA MET A 19 0.60 3.46 11.97
C MET A 19 1.51 2.25 11.77
N PRO A 20 1.13 1.27 10.92
CA PRO A 20 1.98 0.13 10.62
C PRO A 20 3.40 0.55 10.17
N PRO A 21 4.41 -0.33 10.27
CA PRO A 21 5.75 -0.02 9.79
C PRO A 21 5.78 0.36 8.31
N ALA A 22 6.75 1.21 7.93
CA ALA A 22 7.01 1.51 6.53
C ALA A 22 7.58 0.28 5.81
N LEU A 23 7.41 0.25 4.49
CA LEU A 23 7.90 -0.84 3.65
C LEU A 23 9.43 -0.85 3.61
N THR A 24 10.05 -2.00 3.86
CA THR A 24 11.49 -2.19 3.68
C THR A 24 11.82 -2.51 2.21
N LEU A 25 13.08 -2.30 1.80
CA LEU A 25 13.52 -2.65 0.45
C LEU A 25 13.29 -4.14 0.14
N SER A 26 13.65 -5.05 1.05
CA SER A 26 13.50 -6.49 0.83
C SER A 26 12.04 -6.89 0.66
N GLN A 27 11.13 -6.35 1.48
CA GLN A 27 9.69 -6.59 1.34
C GLN A 27 9.16 -6.03 0.01
N PHE A 28 9.58 -4.83 -0.39
CA PHE A 28 9.18 -4.24 -1.66
C PHE A 28 9.59 -5.13 -2.84
N LEU A 29 10.88 -5.52 -2.89
CA LEU A 29 11.41 -6.37 -3.96
C LEU A 29 10.75 -7.75 -3.98
N ASP A 30 10.55 -8.37 -2.82
CA ASP A 30 9.94 -9.70 -2.73
C ASP A 30 8.49 -9.71 -3.24
N ILE A 31 7.70 -8.69 -2.88
CA ILE A 31 6.33 -8.53 -3.37
C ILE A 31 6.33 -8.24 -4.87
N CYS A 32 7.15 -7.30 -5.33
CA CYS A 32 7.19 -6.91 -6.75
C CYS A 32 7.75 -7.99 -7.68
N ALA A 33 8.56 -8.90 -7.15
CA ALA A 33 9.05 -10.08 -7.88
C ALA A 33 7.99 -11.19 -8.05
N SER A 34 6.80 -11.05 -7.46
CA SER A 34 5.73 -12.04 -7.57
C SER A 34 5.31 -12.28 -9.02
N SER A 35 4.99 -13.54 -9.34
CA SER A 35 4.58 -13.89 -10.70
C SER A 35 3.09 -13.69 -10.97
N THR A 36 2.28 -13.76 -9.92
CA THR A 36 0.81 -13.68 -9.98
C THR A 36 0.27 -12.78 -8.87
N VAL A 37 -0.98 -12.33 -9.04
CA VAL A 37 -1.71 -11.57 -8.02
C VAL A 37 -1.86 -12.39 -6.73
N ALA A 38 -2.08 -13.71 -6.84
CA ALA A 38 -2.16 -14.60 -5.67
C ALA A 38 -0.83 -14.71 -4.89
N GLN A 39 0.31 -14.79 -5.60
CA GLN A 39 1.62 -14.79 -4.94
C GLN A 39 1.92 -13.45 -4.27
N ALA A 40 1.62 -12.34 -4.96
CA ALA A 40 1.75 -11.01 -4.37
C ALA A 40 0.85 -10.88 -3.14
N ALA A 41 -0.36 -11.43 -3.19
CA ALA A 41 -1.29 -11.42 -2.07
C ALA A 41 -0.69 -12.09 -0.82
N ALA A 42 -0.20 -13.32 -0.97
CA ALA A 42 0.38 -14.08 0.14
C ALA A 42 1.55 -13.35 0.82
N LYS A 43 2.39 -12.66 0.04
CA LYS A 43 3.54 -11.90 0.57
C LYS A 43 3.11 -10.59 1.21
N GLY A 44 2.28 -9.81 0.53
CA GLY A 44 1.92 -8.47 1.00
C GLY A 44 0.93 -8.48 2.17
N ASP A 45 0.15 -9.54 2.38
CA ASP A 45 -0.65 -9.70 3.61
C ASP A 45 0.22 -9.74 4.87
N GLY A 46 1.48 -10.16 4.75
CA GLY A 46 2.47 -10.09 5.82
C GLY A 46 2.82 -8.66 6.27
N LEU A 47 2.51 -7.63 5.47
CA LEU A 47 2.72 -6.23 5.83
C LEU A 47 1.79 -5.77 6.96
N ARG A 48 0.66 -6.46 7.15
CA ARG A 48 -0.42 -6.06 8.09
C ARG A 48 -0.99 -4.67 7.81
N TRP A 49 -0.86 -4.22 6.56
CA TRP A 49 -1.50 -3.02 6.04
C TRP A 49 -2.94 -3.33 5.64
N ARG A 50 -3.81 -2.34 5.62
CA ARG A 50 -5.22 -2.53 5.24
C ARG A 50 -5.29 -2.84 3.74
N ARG A 51 -6.03 -3.87 3.34
CA ARG A 51 -6.33 -4.11 1.93
C ARG A 51 -7.13 -2.94 1.34
N VAL A 52 -6.79 -2.52 0.13
CA VAL A 52 -7.65 -1.64 -0.66
C VAL A 52 -8.93 -2.41 -0.98
N SER A 53 -10.09 -1.76 -0.83
CA SER A 53 -11.37 -2.45 -1.00
C SER A 53 -11.63 -2.81 -2.46
N ASP A 54 -12.46 -3.84 -2.68
CA ASP A 54 -12.85 -4.25 -4.03
C ASP A 54 -13.57 -3.13 -4.79
N ALA A 55 -14.38 -2.31 -4.10
CA ALA A 55 -15.04 -1.16 -4.70
C ALA A 55 -14.04 -0.12 -5.23
N GLN A 56 -12.98 0.18 -4.46
CA GLN A 56 -11.92 1.10 -4.91
C GLN A 56 -11.10 0.51 -6.06
N LEU A 57 -10.83 -0.79 -6.01
CA LEU A 57 -10.13 -1.48 -7.10
C LEU A 57 -10.98 -1.53 -8.36
N GLU A 58 -12.30 -1.73 -8.26
CA GLU A 58 -13.18 -1.87 -9.41
C GLU A 58 -13.30 -0.56 -10.21
N ASP A 59 -13.43 0.59 -9.53
CA ASP A 59 -13.38 1.90 -10.19
C ASP A 59 -12.09 2.05 -11.01
N TRP A 60 -10.94 1.74 -10.39
CA TRP A 60 -9.64 1.78 -11.06
C TRP A 60 -9.54 0.78 -12.22
N ARG A 61 -9.98 -0.47 -12.04
CA ARG A 61 -9.94 -1.52 -13.08
C ARG A 61 -10.78 -1.14 -14.28
N SER A 62 -11.97 -0.59 -14.06
CA SER A 62 -12.87 -0.17 -15.16
C SER A 62 -12.19 0.89 -16.04
N ARG A 63 -11.55 1.88 -15.42
CA ARG A 63 -10.82 2.96 -16.11
C ARG A 63 -9.57 2.43 -16.81
N PHE A 64 -8.84 1.52 -16.17
CA PHE A 64 -7.69 0.86 -16.77
C PHE A 64 -8.09 0.09 -18.04
N VAL A 65 -9.16 -0.71 -17.97
CA VAL A 65 -9.65 -1.50 -19.11
C VAL A 65 -10.23 -0.61 -20.21
N ALA A 66 -10.96 0.44 -19.87
CA ALA A 66 -11.47 1.39 -20.85
C ALA A 66 -10.34 2.07 -21.66
N TYR A 67 -9.21 2.36 -21.01
CA TYR A 67 -8.06 2.99 -21.66
C TYR A 67 -7.17 1.99 -22.42
N ASN A 68 -6.85 0.84 -21.81
CA ASN A 68 -5.85 -0.11 -22.34
C ASN A 68 -6.47 -1.28 -23.14
N GLY A 69 -7.76 -1.54 -22.97
CA GLY A 69 -8.42 -2.77 -23.39
C GLY A 69 -8.01 -4.00 -22.56
N GLY A 70 -8.56 -5.16 -22.91
CA GLY A 70 -8.21 -6.45 -22.30
C GLY A 70 -8.79 -6.65 -20.90
N SER A 71 -8.02 -7.27 -20.01
CA SER A 71 -8.41 -7.54 -18.62
C SER A 71 -7.26 -7.24 -17.67
N VAL A 72 -7.57 -6.97 -16.41
CA VAL A 72 -6.58 -6.72 -15.37
C VAL A 72 -7.01 -7.34 -14.05
N GLU A 73 -6.09 -8.05 -13.41
CA GLU A 73 -6.22 -8.46 -12.01
C GLU A 73 -5.33 -7.55 -11.18
N ALA A 74 -5.85 -6.99 -10.09
CA ALA A 74 -5.15 -6.00 -9.27
C ALA A 74 -5.50 -6.14 -7.80
N LEU A 75 -4.57 -5.74 -6.96
CA LEU A 75 -4.75 -5.60 -5.52
C LEU A 75 -3.91 -4.43 -4.99
N GLY A 76 -4.19 -4.01 -3.76
CA GLY A 76 -3.38 -3.00 -3.08
C GLY A 76 -3.43 -3.13 -1.57
N TRP A 77 -2.44 -2.52 -0.92
CA TRP A 77 -2.30 -2.40 0.53
C TRP A 77 -2.03 -0.95 0.89
N GLN A 78 -2.81 -0.44 1.82
CA GLN A 78 -2.76 0.91 2.32
C GLN A 78 -2.25 0.91 3.77
N ARG A 79 -1.16 1.64 4.01
CA ARG A 79 -0.48 1.67 5.31
C ARG A 79 -1.26 2.46 6.37
N GLY A 80 -1.67 3.67 6.01
CA GLY A 80 -2.38 4.60 6.89
C GLY A 80 -3.64 5.15 6.23
N GLU A 81 -4.45 5.87 7.00
CA GLU A 81 -5.74 6.36 6.52
C GLU A 81 -5.62 7.56 5.58
N LYS A 82 -4.48 8.27 5.59
CA LYS A 82 -4.29 9.46 4.77
C LYS A 82 -3.61 9.13 3.45
N GLU A 83 -3.97 9.89 2.44
CA GLU A 83 -3.26 9.87 1.17
C GLU A 83 -1.79 10.24 1.39
N GLY A 84 -0.88 9.43 0.81
CA GLY A 84 0.55 9.63 0.95
C GLY A 84 1.19 8.90 2.14
N ASP A 85 0.42 8.28 3.03
CA ASP A 85 0.95 7.45 4.13
C ASP A 85 1.66 6.18 3.62
N GLY A 86 1.26 5.70 2.44
CA GLY A 86 1.83 4.54 1.75
C GLY A 86 0.74 3.72 1.06
N LEU A 87 0.87 3.53 -0.25
CA LEU A 87 0.04 2.65 -1.06
C LEU A 87 0.95 1.74 -1.89
N LEU A 88 0.93 0.44 -1.63
CA LEU A 88 1.56 -0.57 -2.46
C LEU A 88 0.48 -1.22 -3.32
N SER A 89 0.69 -1.31 -4.63
CA SER A 89 -0.20 -2.00 -5.55
C SER A 89 0.55 -2.96 -6.45
N PHE A 90 -0.14 -4.01 -6.86
CA PHE A 90 0.37 -5.00 -7.81
C PHE A 90 -0.76 -5.40 -8.74
N TRP A 91 -0.46 -5.50 -10.04
CA TRP A 91 -1.43 -5.92 -11.03
C TRP A 91 -0.79 -6.69 -12.19
N THR A 92 -1.62 -7.52 -12.83
CA THR A 92 -1.29 -8.24 -14.05
C THR A 92 -2.36 -7.92 -15.09
N ALA A 93 -1.95 -7.28 -16.18
CA ALA A 93 -2.78 -6.99 -17.33
C ALA A 93 -2.60 -8.08 -18.40
N ARG A 94 -3.70 -8.49 -19.03
CA ARG A 94 -3.75 -9.46 -20.13
C ARG A 94 -4.41 -8.83 -21.35
N GLY A 95 -3.93 -9.18 -22.53
CA GLY A 95 -4.38 -8.63 -23.81
C GLY A 95 -3.20 -8.17 -24.67
N LYS A 96 -3.45 -7.27 -25.62
CA LYS A 96 -2.43 -6.76 -26.56
C LYS A 96 -1.22 -6.12 -25.84
N ASN A 97 -1.46 -5.46 -24.72
CA ASN A 97 -0.44 -4.80 -23.90
C ASN A 97 -0.25 -5.55 -22.57
N ALA A 98 -0.13 -6.88 -22.62
CA ALA A 98 0.04 -7.70 -21.42
C ALA A 98 1.33 -7.31 -20.68
N HIS A 99 1.20 -7.03 -19.39
CA HIS A 99 2.32 -6.70 -18.52
C HIS A 99 1.97 -6.98 -17.06
N ARG A 100 2.99 -6.97 -16.23
CA ARG A 100 2.87 -6.98 -14.78
C ARG A 100 3.53 -5.72 -14.25
N ALA A 101 2.92 -5.13 -13.23
CA ALA A 101 3.49 -3.97 -12.58
C ALA A 101 3.24 -4.00 -11.08
N CYS A 102 4.16 -3.34 -10.38
CA CYS A 102 4.17 -3.16 -8.95
C CYS A 102 4.54 -1.71 -8.69
N ALA A 103 3.76 -1.00 -7.90
CA ALA A 103 3.99 0.41 -7.62
C ALA A 103 3.87 0.69 -6.13
N TYR A 104 4.76 1.52 -5.62
CA TYR A 104 4.69 2.01 -4.25
C TYR A 104 4.68 3.53 -4.25
N SER A 105 3.59 4.11 -3.73
CA SER A 105 3.38 5.56 -3.65
C SER A 105 3.38 6.00 -2.19
N VAL A 106 4.24 6.96 -1.87
CA VAL A 106 4.40 7.50 -0.50
C VAL A 106 4.93 8.93 -0.57
N ARG A 107 4.47 9.83 0.31
CA ARG A 107 4.96 11.21 0.36
C ARG A 107 6.33 11.34 1.03
N ASN A 108 6.57 10.54 2.06
CA ASN A 108 7.86 10.49 2.77
C ASN A 108 8.41 9.06 2.71
N PRO A 109 9.24 8.73 1.70
CA PRO A 109 9.79 7.39 1.54
C PRO A 109 10.85 7.02 2.60
N GLY A 110 11.22 7.95 3.47
CA GLY A 110 12.33 7.76 4.40
C GLY A 110 13.60 7.37 3.65
N ARG A 111 14.21 6.25 4.06
CA ARG A 111 15.44 5.71 3.45
C ARG A 111 15.20 4.74 2.29
N LEU A 112 13.95 4.51 1.88
CA LEU A 112 13.65 3.52 0.84
C LEU A 112 14.24 3.92 -0.52
N LEU A 113 14.18 5.20 -0.88
CA LEU A 113 14.78 5.69 -2.13
C LEU A 113 16.30 5.50 -2.13
N ASP A 114 16.97 5.87 -1.03
CA ASP A 114 18.41 5.65 -0.86
C ASP A 114 18.77 4.16 -0.98
N ALA A 115 17.96 3.28 -0.38
CA ALA A 115 18.16 1.85 -0.45
C ALA A 115 17.95 1.30 -1.88
N LEU A 116 16.96 1.80 -2.62
CA LEU A 116 16.76 1.45 -4.03
C LEU A 116 17.95 1.89 -4.89
N ILE A 117 18.44 3.11 -4.70
CA ILE A 117 19.62 3.64 -5.40
C ILE A 117 20.86 2.82 -5.08
N ALA A 118 21.06 2.44 -3.81
CA ALA A 118 22.17 1.60 -3.42
C ALA A 118 22.10 0.19 -4.05
N HIS A 119 20.90 -0.34 -4.26
CA HIS A 119 20.68 -1.67 -4.82
C HIS A 119 20.75 -1.72 -6.35
N PHE A 120 20.11 -0.78 -7.04
CA PHE A 120 20.00 -0.76 -8.51
C PHE A 120 20.97 0.21 -9.19
N GLY A 121 21.66 1.06 -8.43
CA GLY A 121 22.34 2.24 -8.95
C GLY A 121 21.39 3.44 -9.08
N PRO A 122 21.93 4.63 -9.39
CA PRO A 122 21.13 5.82 -9.60
C PRO A 122 20.19 5.64 -10.81
N PRO A 123 18.94 6.12 -10.72
CA PRO A 123 18.04 6.10 -11.86
C PRO A 123 18.59 6.99 -12.99
N LYS A 124 18.32 6.59 -14.24
CA LYS A 124 18.73 7.38 -15.42
C LYS A 124 18.08 8.77 -15.44
N SER A 125 16.87 8.88 -14.91
CA SER A 125 16.15 10.12 -14.71
C SER A 125 15.32 10.06 -13.42
N LEU A 126 15.26 11.18 -12.71
CA LEU A 126 14.25 11.45 -11.69
C LEU A 126 13.35 12.52 -12.28
N GLU A 127 12.14 12.14 -12.66
CA GLU A 127 11.11 13.13 -12.98
C GLU A 127 10.77 13.86 -11.67
N ARG A 128 10.86 15.20 -11.69
CA ARG A 128 10.59 16.07 -10.53
C ARG A 128 9.14 16.53 -10.55
#